data_AF-A0A958P1B0-F1
#
_entry.id   AF-A0A958P1B0-F1
#
_cell.length_a   1.000
_cell.length_b   1.000
_cell.length_c   1.000
_cell.angle_alpha   90.00
_cell.angle_beta   90.00
_cell.angle_gamma   90.00
#
_symmetry.space_group_name_H-M   'P 1'
#
loop_
_entity.id
_entity.type
_entity.pdbx_description
1 polymer ?
#
loop_
_entity_poly.entity_id
_entity_poly.type
_entity_poly.pdbx_seq_one_letter_code
_entity_poly.pdbx_strand_id
1 'polypeptide(L)' 'MKFLKPIFFFILVFISIYGFGQCAMCKAVVESEMESGGALAKGINNGIIYLMFIPYILIGGVGYFIYRHYQKNKTSSSQ' A
#
# COMPACT_ATOMS: atom_id res chain seq x y z
N MET A 1 23.39 -23.11 0.72
CA MET A 1 24.03 -21.80 0.50
C MET A 1 24.32 -21.44 -0.98
N LYS A 2 24.20 -22.36 -1.95
CA LYS A 2 24.45 -22.05 -3.37
C LYS A 2 23.30 -21.24 -4.03
N PHE A 3 22.07 -21.42 -3.55
CA PHE A 3 20.87 -20.69 -4.03
C PHE A 3 20.66 -19.31 -3.41
N LEU A 4 21.42 -18.94 -2.36
CA LEU A 4 21.26 -17.65 -1.68
C LEU A 4 21.81 -16.48 -2.52
N LYS A 5 22.82 -16.74 -3.35
CA LYS A 5 23.45 -15.76 -4.24
C LYS A 5 22.50 -15.23 -5.34
N PRO A 6 21.79 -16.08 -6.10
CA PRO A 6 20.82 -15.58 -7.08
C PRO A 6 19.63 -14.90 -6.41
N ILE A 7 19.18 -15.38 -5.25
CA ILE A 7 18.09 -14.75 -4.49
C ILE A 7 18.48 -13.33 -4.04
N PHE A 8 19.69 -13.16 -3.48
CA PHE A 8 20.19 -11.85 -3.08
C PHE A 8 20.34 -10.89 -4.27
N PHE A 9 20.80 -11.39 -5.42
CA PHE A 9 20.88 -10.60 -6.65
C PHE A 9 19.49 -10.14 -7.14
N PHE A 10 18.49 -11.04 -7.14
CA PHE A 10 17.11 -10.68 -7.49
C PHE A 10 16.50 -9.66 -6.54
N ILE A 11 16.78 -9.75 -5.23
CA ILE A 11 16.34 -8.79 -4.22
C ILE A 11 16.95 -7.40 -4.48
N LEU A 12 18.23 -7.32 -4.82
CA LEU A 12 18.89 -6.06 -5.15
C LEU A 12 18.32 -5.40 -6.42
N VAL A 13 18.04 -6.20 -7.46
CA VAL A 13 17.40 -5.71 -8.68
C VAL A 13 15.99 -5.21 -8.40
N PHE A 14 15.22 -5.92 -7.57
CA PHE A 14 13.89 -5.50 -7.13
C PHE A 14 13.97 -4.16 -6.38
N ILE A 15 14.87 -4.03 -5.41
CA ILE A 15 15.08 -2.76 -4.68
C ILE A 15 15.51 -1.64 -5.63
N SER A 16 16.29 -1.91 -6.69
CA SER A 16 16.65 -0.86 -7.66
C SER A 16 15.48 -0.40 -8.52
N ILE A 17 14.54 -1.29 -8.85
CA ILE A 17 13.35 -0.98 -9.66
C ILE A 17 12.31 -0.21 -8.82
N TYR A 18 12.18 -0.55 -7.53
CA TYR A 18 11.20 0.07 -6.62
C TYR A 18 11.80 1.16 -5.71
N GLY A 19 13.12 1.29 -5.64
CA GLY A 19 13.85 2.15 -4.70
C GLY A 19 14.07 3.58 -5.18
N PHE A 20 13.67 3.90 -6.40
CA PHE A 20 13.68 5.27 -6.93
C PHE A 20 12.34 5.60 -7.60
N GLY A 21 11.27 5.52 -6.82
CA GLY A 21 10.04 6.23 -7.15
C GLY A 21 10.20 7.73 -6.89
N GLN A 22 10.45 8.53 -7.93
CA GLN A 22 9.80 9.84 -8.06
C GLN A 22 10.12 10.96 -7.03
N CYS A 23 11.21 10.89 -6.26
CA CYS A 23 11.40 11.84 -5.14
C CYS A 23 11.83 13.27 -5.54
N ALA A 24 12.46 13.50 -6.70
CA ALA A 24 12.83 14.85 -7.13
C ALA A 24 11.88 15.41 -8.20
N MET A 25 11.49 14.61 -9.20
CA MET A 25 10.62 15.09 -10.27
C MET A 25 9.16 15.23 -9.85
N CYS A 26 8.61 14.31 -9.04
CA CYS A 26 7.17 14.35 -8.77
C CYS A 26 6.83 15.24 -7.60
N LYS A 27 7.78 15.39 -6.66
CA LYS A 27 7.73 16.46 -5.68
C LYS A 27 7.80 17.84 -6.36
N ALA A 28 8.72 18.04 -7.31
CA ALA A 28 8.83 19.30 -8.04
C ALA A 28 7.59 19.62 -8.90
N VAL A 29 7.00 18.63 -9.60
CA VAL A 29 5.75 18.84 -10.36
C VAL A 29 4.59 19.17 -9.42
N VAL A 30 4.46 18.48 -8.29
CA VAL A 30 3.43 18.78 -7.29
C VAL A 30 3.65 20.16 -6.67
N GLU A 31 4.88 20.55 -6.35
CA GLU A 31 5.20 21.89 -5.82
C GLU A 31 4.93 22.99 -6.86
N SER A 32 5.26 22.75 -8.13
CA SER A 32 4.96 23.67 -9.23
C SER A 32 3.45 23.84 -9.46
N GLU A 33 2.68 22.76 -9.33
CA GLU A 33 1.21 22.80 -9.33
C GLU A 33 0.65 23.52 -8.09
N MET A 34 1.32 23.46 -6.93
CA MET A 34 0.92 24.19 -5.71
C MET A 34 1.11 25.69 -5.86
N GLU A 35 2.23 26.14 -6.44
CA GLU A 35 2.52 27.56 -6.67
C GLU A 35 1.66 28.18 -7.78
N SER A 36 1.31 27.40 -8.80
CA SER A 36 0.42 27.83 -9.90
C SER A 36 -1.08 27.72 -9.59
N GLY A 37 -1.45 27.21 -8.40
CA GLY A 37 -2.86 27.03 -8.01
C GLY A 37 -3.57 25.88 -8.74
N GLY A 38 -2.80 24.94 -9.29
CA GLY A 38 -3.26 23.78 -10.07
C GLY A 38 -4.16 22.83 -9.28
N ALA A 39 -5.02 22.11 -10.01
CA ALA A 39 -6.05 21.24 -9.43
C ALA A 39 -5.48 20.08 -8.60
N LEU A 40 -4.27 19.62 -8.93
CA LEU A 40 -3.54 18.57 -8.21
C LEU A 40 -3.15 19.01 -6.79
N ALA A 41 -2.78 20.28 -6.63
CA ALA A 41 -2.35 20.83 -5.36
C ALA A 41 -3.47 20.94 -4.32
N LYS A 42 -4.64 21.41 -4.75
CA LYS A 42 -5.84 21.49 -3.88
C LYS A 42 -6.35 20.11 -3.45
N GLY A 43 -6.03 19.06 -4.21
CA GLY A 43 -6.51 17.70 -3.98
C GLY A 43 -5.69 16.84 -3.01
N ILE A 44 -4.46 17.25 -2.64
CA ILE A 44 -3.52 16.35 -1.94
C ILE A 44 -4.02 15.92 -0.55
N ASN A 45 -4.65 16.81 0.23
CA ASN A 45 -5.14 16.50 1.57
C ASN A 45 -6.27 15.45 1.50
N ASN A 46 -7.19 15.64 0.56
CA ASN A 46 -8.26 14.67 0.28
C ASN A 46 -7.69 13.34 -0.22
N GLY A 47 -6.65 13.39 -1.06
CA GLY A 47 -5.95 12.21 -1.57
C GLY A 47 -5.25 11.40 -0.48
N ILE A 48 -4.57 12.05 0.47
CA ILE A 48 -3.92 11.37 1.60
C ILE A 48 -4.95 10.65 2.47
N ILE A 49 -6.07 11.31 2.79
CA ILE A 49 -7.14 10.70 3.57
C ILE A 49 -7.74 9.50 2.82
N TYR A 50 -7.98 9.61 1.51
CA TYR A 50 -8.50 8.50 0.69
C TYR A 50 -7.54 7.31 0.66
N LEU A 51 -6.24 7.56 0.44
CA LEU A 51 -5.22 6.52 0.38
C LEU A 51 -4.99 5.83 1.73
N MET A 52 -5.11 6.57 2.84
CA MET A 52 -5.06 5.99 4.19
C MET A 52 -6.33 5.24 4.56
N PHE A 53 -7.50 5.66 4.08
CA PHE A 53 -8.78 5.05 4.44
C PHE A 53 -8.94 3.63 3.89
N ILE A 54 -8.47 3.40 2.65
CA ILE A 54 -8.54 2.11 1.95
C ILE A 54 -7.90 0.95 2.76
N PRO A 55 -6.65 1.04 3.26
CA PRO A 55 -6.04 -0.07 4.00
C PRO A 55 -6.78 -0.39 5.30
N TYR A 56 -7.36 0.61 5.99
CA TYR A 56 -8.15 0.34 7.20
C TYR A 56 -9.43 -0.45 6.90
N ILE A 57 -10.15 -0.10 5.83
CA ILE A 57 -11.33 -0.86 5.40
C ILE A 57 -10.95 -2.29 5.04
N LEU A 58 -9.88 -2.47 4.26
CA LEU A 58 -9.45 -3.80 3.82
C LEU A 58 -9.09 -4.70 5.01
N ILE A 59 -8.35 -4.18 5.98
CA ILE A 59 -8.00 -4.91 7.21
C ILE A 59 -9.26 -5.28 8.00
N GLY A 60 -10.18 -4.32 8.18
CA GLY A 60 -11.45 -4.56 8.87
C GLY A 60 -12.32 -5.61 8.18
N GLY A 61 -12.42 -5.55 6.84
CA GLY A 61 -13.16 -6.51 6.04
C GLY A 61 -12.60 -7.92 6.14
N VAL A 62 -11.28 -8.07 5.95
CA VAL A 62 -10.58 -9.35 6.09
C VAL A 62 -10.76 -9.91 7.50
N GLY A 63 -10.56 -9.08 8.53
CA GLY A 63 -10.76 -9.48 9.93
C GLY A 63 -12.18 -9.96 10.22
N TYR A 64 -13.20 -9.26 9.70
CA TYR A 64 -14.60 -9.66 9.83
C TYR A 64 -14.89 -11.00 9.15
N PHE A 65 -14.39 -11.21 7.93
CA PHE A 65 -14.55 -12.47 7.20
C PHE A 65 -13.91 -13.65 7.95
N ILE A 66 -12.69 -13.46 8.47
CA ILE A 66 -12.00 -14.47 9.28
C ILE A 66 -12.81 -14.78 10.55
N TYR A 67 -13.22 -13.77 11.31
CA TYR A 67 -14.02 -13.94 12.51
C TYR A 67 -15.31 -14.73 12.24
N ARG A 68 -16.04 -14.37 11.16
CA ARG A 68 -17.28 -15.06 10.78
C ARG A 68 -17.02 -16.51 10.35
N HIS A 69 -15.92 -16.79 9.66
CA HIS A 69 -15.54 -18.14 9.28
C HIS A 69 -15.23 -19.01 10.51
N TYR A 70 -14.46 -18.49 11.47
CA TYR A 70 -14.17 -19.19 12.72
C TYR A 70 -15.41 -19.46 13.56
N GLN A 71 -16.35 -18.52 13.65
CA GLN A 71 -17.61 -18.72 14.39
C GLN A 71 -18.47 -19.83 13.77
N LYS A 72 -18.58 -19.88 12.43
CA LYS A 72 -19.30 -20.96 11.75
C LYS A 72 -18.69 -22.34 12.01
N ASN A 73 -17.35 -22.44 11.99
CA ASN A 73 -16.65 -23.70 12.22
C ASN A 73 -16.74 -24.18 13.68
N LYS A 74 -16.82 -23.25 14.66
CA LYS A 74 -17.07 -23.61 16.06
C LYS A 74 -18.46 -24.21 16.26
N THR A 75 -19.49 -23.67 15.59
CA THR A 75 -20.86 -24.19 15.69
C THR A 75 -20.99 -25.57 15.05
N SER A 76 -20.24 -25.88 13.99
CA SER A 76 -20.26 -27.21 13.33
C SER A 76 -19.48 -28.30 14.06
N SER A 77 -18.61 -27.96 15.04
CA SER A 77 -17.83 -28.93 15.81
C SER A 77 -18.45 -29.26 17.19
N SER A 78 -19.59 -28.65 17.53
CA SER A 78 -20.34 -28.88 18.78
C SER A 78 -21.68 -29.58 18.54
N GLN A 79 -21.79 -30.33 17.44
CA GLN A 79 -22.90 -31.25 17.16
C GLN A 79 -22.36 -32.65 16.91
#